data_AF-A0AAW0FTR1-F1
#
_entry.id   AF-A0AAW0FTR1-F1
#
_cell.length_a   1.000
_cell.length_b   1.000
_cell.length_c   1.000
_cell.angle_alpha   90.00
_cell.angle_beta   90.00
_cell.angle_gamma   90.00
#
_symmetry.space_group_name_H-M   'P 1'
#
loop_
_entity.id
_entity.type
_entity.pdbx_description
1 polymer ?
#
loop_
_entity_poly.entity_id
_entity_poly.type
_entity_poly.pdbx_seq_one_letter_code
_entity_poly.pdbx_strand_id
1 'polypeptide(L)'
;MSPTNAADAESDTPPSQHWVIAWHFCNTLVDCIPEFAHFWQLLGKPRNGYADPNKEDNTIYHVEPWISTHPLMMVRPKSIIIENVFSQACIGDPTDSPGVEDIRKHVVLVHGDLGTGEHILVVKDSCVIESKPCHRFQMVVFVLGLFHLLMACADAIWKMYIEPQELHDR
;
A
#
# COMPACT_ATOMS: atom_id res chain seq x y z
N MET A 1 -46.18 7.32 -5.28
CA MET A 1 -45.06 7.61 -6.20
C MET A 1 -43.86 7.97 -5.35
N SER A 2 -43.03 6.98 -5.04
CA SER A 2 -41.79 7.19 -4.29
C SER A 2 -40.69 7.59 -5.27
N PRO A 3 -39.84 8.59 -4.96
CA PRO A 3 -38.74 8.96 -5.83
C PRO A 3 -37.64 7.91 -5.72
N THR A 4 -37.34 7.26 -6.83
CA THR A 4 -36.18 6.38 -7.02
C THR A 4 -34.94 7.27 -7.04
N ASN A 5 -34.13 7.25 -5.98
CA ASN A 5 -32.84 7.92 -5.96
C ASN A 5 -31.87 7.15 -6.88
N ALA A 6 -31.60 7.76 -8.02
CA ALA A 6 -30.49 7.43 -8.90
C ALA A 6 -29.19 7.88 -8.22
N ALA A 7 -28.50 6.97 -7.54
CA ALA A 7 -27.17 7.24 -7.00
C ALA A 7 -26.30 5.98 -6.85
N ASP A 8 -26.38 5.02 -7.78
CA ASP A 8 -25.42 3.91 -7.85
C ASP A 8 -25.04 3.65 -9.32
N ALA A 9 -24.53 4.68 -10.00
CA ALA A 9 -23.74 4.49 -11.21
C ALA A 9 -22.30 4.23 -10.76
N GLU A 10 -22.01 2.96 -10.44
CA GLU A 10 -20.68 2.47 -10.09
C GLU A 10 -19.74 2.77 -11.26
N SER A 11 -18.92 3.81 -11.15
CA SER A 11 -17.96 4.14 -12.21
C SER A 11 -16.94 3.01 -12.34
N ASP A 12 -16.85 2.39 -13.52
CA ASP A 12 -15.90 1.35 -13.93
C ASP A 12 -14.40 1.77 -13.87
N THR A 13 -14.12 2.93 -13.28
CA THR A 13 -12.77 3.41 -13.05
C THR A 13 -12.17 2.68 -11.84
N PRO A 14 -11.01 2.01 -12.00
CA PRO A 14 -10.35 1.35 -10.87
C PRO A 14 -10.05 2.37 -9.76
N PRO A 15 -10.22 1.99 -8.48
CA PRO A 15 -9.94 2.89 -7.37
C PRO A 15 -8.49 3.37 -7.42
N SER A 16 -8.26 4.64 -7.10
CA SER A 16 -6.92 5.19 -7.03
C SER A 16 -6.12 4.49 -5.93
N GLN A 17 -4.79 4.42 -6.09
CA GLN A 17 -3.89 3.86 -5.06
C GLN A 17 -4.13 4.49 -3.68
N HIS A 18 -4.43 5.78 -3.64
CA HIS A 18 -4.80 6.51 -2.41
C HIS A 18 -6.05 5.95 -1.74
N TRP A 19 -7.07 5.59 -2.53
CA TRP A 19 -8.30 4.99 -2.00
C TRP A 19 -8.05 3.60 -1.40
N VAL A 20 -7.26 2.77 -2.08
CA VAL A 20 -6.90 1.42 -1.61
C VAL A 20 -6.14 1.50 -0.29
N ILE A 21 -5.16 2.40 -0.21
CA ILE A 21 -4.39 2.63 1.02
C ILE A 21 -5.33 3.10 2.14
N ALA A 22 -6.22 4.05 1.87
CA ALA A 22 -7.16 4.57 2.86
C ALA A 22 -8.13 3.50 3.37
N TRP A 23 -8.68 2.68 2.48
CA TRP A 23 -9.60 1.60 2.86
C TRP A 23 -8.88 0.52 3.67
N HIS A 24 -7.73 0.03 3.20
CA HIS A 24 -6.94 -0.99 3.92
C HIS A 24 -6.56 -0.50 5.31
N PHE A 25 -6.16 0.77 5.40
CA PHE A 25 -5.85 1.40 6.68
C PHE A 25 -7.04 1.42 7.64
N CYS A 26 -8.20 1.90 7.18
CA CYS A 26 -9.41 1.89 7.99
C CYS A 26 -9.79 0.45 8.41
N ASN A 27 -9.62 -0.53 7.51
CA ASN A 27 -9.86 -1.93 7.83
C ASN A 27 -8.93 -2.41 8.96
N THR A 28 -7.63 -2.16 8.86
CA THR A 28 -6.65 -2.52 9.90
C THR A 28 -6.96 -1.85 11.24
N LEU A 29 -7.37 -0.58 11.25
CA LEU A 29 -7.75 0.08 12.51
C LEU A 29 -8.93 -0.62 13.17
N VAL A 30 -9.99 -0.90 12.40
CA VAL A 30 -11.21 -1.50 12.96
C VAL A 30 -10.97 -2.95 13.38
N ASP A 31 -10.15 -3.70 12.63
CA ASP A 31 -9.82 -5.10 12.93
C ASP A 31 -8.86 -5.24 14.12
N CYS A 32 -7.84 -4.39 14.22
CA CYS A 32 -6.75 -4.57 15.18
C CYS A 32 -6.87 -3.71 16.44
N ILE A 33 -7.69 -2.65 16.44
CA ILE A 33 -7.80 -1.70 17.56
C ILE A 33 -9.23 -1.72 18.10
N PRO A 34 -9.47 -2.30 19.30
CA PRO A 34 -10.80 -2.44 19.88
C PRO A 34 -11.59 -1.13 19.97
N GLU A 35 -10.91 -0.03 20.22
CA GLU A 35 -11.49 1.31 20.30
C GLU A 35 -12.15 1.74 18.99
N PHE A 36 -11.68 1.23 17.83
CA PHE A 36 -12.21 1.55 16.51
C PHE A 36 -13.25 0.53 16.01
N ALA A 37 -13.48 -0.58 16.73
CA ALA A 37 -14.40 -1.65 16.32
C ALA A 37 -15.82 -1.14 15.96
N HIS A 38 -16.28 -0.07 16.61
CA HIS A 38 -17.59 0.52 16.38
C HIS A 38 -17.75 1.17 15.00
N PHE A 39 -16.65 1.44 14.27
CA PHE A 39 -16.68 1.97 12.91
C PHE A 39 -16.83 0.90 11.82
N TRP A 40 -16.93 -0.39 12.17
CA TRP A 40 -17.07 -1.49 11.21
C TRP A 40 -18.22 -1.28 10.21
N GLN A 41 -19.35 -0.74 10.69
CA GLN A 41 -20.51 -0.47 9.84
C GLN A 41 -20.28 0.67 8.82
N LEU A 42 -19.29 1.54 9.06
CA LEU A 42 -18.95 2.67 8.19
C LEU A 42 -17.86 2.36 7.16
N LEU A 43 -17.10 1.28 7.36
CA LEU A 43 -15.96 0.92 6.50
C LEU A 43 -16.36 0.60 5.04
N GLY A 44 -17.58 0.11 4.85
CA GLY A 44 -18.07 -0.33 3.54
C GLY A 44 -17.35 -1.58 3.02
N LYS A 45 -17.68 -2.01 1.79
CA LYS A 45 -17.01 -3.11 1.10
C LYS A 45 -15.85 -2.56 0.25
N PRO A 46 -14.77 -3.34 0.02
CA PRO A 46 -13.76 -2.97 -0.96
C PRO A 46 -14.41 -2.81 -2.34
N ARG A 47 -14.06 -1.74 -3.08
CA ARG A 47 -14.65 -1.44 -4.39
C ARG A 47 -14.20 -2.48 -5.42
N ASN A 48 -15.11 -2.88 -6.31
CA ASN A 48 -14.90 -3.92 -7.32
C ASN A 48 -13.56 -3.70 -8.07
N GLY A 49 -12.67 -4.69 -8.02
CA GLY A 49 -11.37 -4.69 -8.71
C GLY A 49 -10.14 -4.80 -7.81
N TYR A 50 -10.28 -4.55 -6.50
CA TYR A 50 -9.22 -4.85 -5.52
C TYR A 50 -9.66 -5.95 -4.57
N ALA A 51 -8.73 -6.88 -4.31
CA ALA A 51 -8.83 -7.92 -3.31
C ALA A 51 -9.33 -7.39 -1.97
N ASP A 52 -10.33 -8.04 -1.40
CA ASP A 52 -10.46 -8.04 0.04
C ASP A 52 -9.19 -8.71 0.60
N PRO A 53 -8.36 -8.02 1.39
CA PRO A 53 -7.13 -8.57 1.95
C PRO A 53 -7.37 -9.81 2.82
N ASN A 54 -8.62 -10.02 3.25
CA ASN A 54 -9.04 -11.14 4.07
C ASN A 54 -9.71 -12.27 3.26
N LYS A 55 -9.85 -12.14 1.92
CA LYS A 55 -10.32 -13.24 1.06
C LYS A 55 -9.14 -14.05 0.51
N GLU A 56 -9.20 -15.35 0.73
CA GLU A 56 -8.22 -16.35 0.27
C GLU A 56 -7.94 -16.32 -1.25
N ASP A 57 -8.84 -15.76 -2.07
CA ASP A 57 -8.74 -15.79 -3.53
C ASP A 57 -7.76 -14.77 -4.13
N ASN A 58 -7.30 -13.78 -3.37
CA ASN A 58 -6.32 -12.79 -3.83
C ASN A 58 -5.16 -12.71 -2.84
N THR A 59 -4.11 -13.49 -3.09
CA THR A 59 -2.92 -13.55 -2.24
C THR A 59 -2.27 -12.18 -2.11
N ILE A 60 -2.42 -11.56 -0.94
CA ILE A 60 -1.67 -10.38 -0.54
C ILE A 60 -0.40 -10.85 0.16
N TYR A 61 0.73 -10.55 -0.45
CA TYR A 61 2.02 -10.75 0.18
C TYR A 61 2.33 -9.53 1.04
N HIS A 62 2.28 -9.72 2.36
CA HIS A 62 2.81 -8.76 3.31
C HIS A 62 4.32 -8.93 3.41
N VAL A 63 5.05 -7.86 3.14
CA VAL A 63 6.52 -7.86 3.21
C VAL A 63 6.95 -6.78 4.19
N GLU A 64 7.67 -7.16 5.24
CA GLU A 64 8.40 -6.24 6.12
C GLU A 64 9.90 -6.35 5.81
N PRO A 65 10.42 -5.59 4.83
CA PRO A 65 11.85 -5.60 4.58
C PRO A 65 12.58 -4.88 5.71
N TRP A 66 13.51 -5.57 6.37
CA TRP A 66 14.50 -4.93 7.25
C TRP A 66 15.52 -4.19 6.36
N ILE A 67 15.18 -2.98 5.93
CA ILE A 67 16.08 -2.15 5.13
C ILE A 67 17.14 -1.57 6.07
N SER A 68 18.29 -2.24 6.12
CA SER A 68 19.47 -1.66 6.75
C SER A 68 19.86 -0.40 5.98
N THR A 69 19.76 0.75 6.64
CA THR A 69 20.09 2.10 6.17
C THR A 69 21.61 2.26 5.97
N HIS A 70 22.20 1.55 5.00
CA HIS A 70 23.57 1.79 4.58
C HIS A 70 23.59 2.67 3.31
N PRO A 71 24.21 3.86 3.34
CA PRO A 71 24.19 4.80 2.23
C PRO A 71 25.34 4.49 1.29
N LEU A 72 25.24 3.45 0.46
CA LEU A 72 26.10 3.26 -0.72
C LEU A 72 25.60 2.06 -1.51
N MET A 73 24.92 2.32 -2.64
CA MET A 73 25.23 1.74 -3.96
C MET A 73 24.09 2.02 -4.97
N MET A 74 24.53 2.50 -6.14
CA MET A 74 23.79 2.76 -7.39
C MET A 74 22.59 1.84 -7.61
N VAL A 75 21.36 2.36 -7.48
CA VAL A 75 20.08 2.02 -8.16
C VAL A 75 19.69 0.53 -8.41
N ARG A 76 20.60 -0.39 -8.73
CA ARG A 76 20.40 -1.83 -8.93
C ARG A 76 20.42 -2.74 -7.69
N PRO A 77 21.09 -2.47 -6.54
CA PRO A 77 21.05 -3.42 -5.42
C PRO A 77 19.75 -3.35 -4.59
N LYS A 78 18.88 -2.36 -4.84
CA LYS A 78 17.62 -2.20 -4.09
C LYS A 78 16.46 -3.02 -4.67
N SER A 79 16.37 -3.16 -6.00
CA SER A 79 15.33 -3.99 -6.64
C SER A 79 15.49 -5.48 -6.30
N ILE A 80 16.74 -5.93 -6.12
CA ILE A 80 17.09 -7.29 -5.71
C ILE A 80 16.31 -7.75 -4.47
N ILE A 81 16.05 -6.87 -3.51
CA ILE A 81 15.31 -7.25 -2.30
C ILE A 81 13.86 -7.60 -2.66
N ILE A 82 13.21 -6.77 -3.46
CA ILE A 82 11.83 -6.98 -3.90
C ILE A 82 11.75 -8.22 -4.81
N GLU A 83 12.69 -8.38 -5.74
CA GLU A 83 12.80 -9.53 -6.62
C GLU A 83 13.03 -10.84 -5.84
N ASN A 84 13.88 -10.82 -4.80
CA ASN A 84 14.11 -11.98 -3.94
C ASN A 84 12.86 -12.37 -3.15
N VAL A 85 12.04 -11.39 -2.76
CA VAL A 85 10.76 -11.67 -2.09
C VAL A 85 9.79 -12.30 -3.08
N PHE A 86 9.71 -11.79 -4.31
CA PHE A 86 8.90 -12.41 -5.37
C PHE A 86 9.33 -13.84 -5.65
N SER A 87 10.65 -14.07 -5.74
CA SER A 87 11.20 -15.41 -5.93
C SER A 87 10.86 -16.35 -4.78
N GLN A 88 10.91 -15.90 -3.51
CA GLN A 88 10.54 -16.71 -2.34
C GLN A 88 9.05 -17.06 -2.34
N ALA A 89 8.22 -16.13 -2.79
CA ALA A 89 6.78 -16.32 -2.94
C ALA A 89 6.41 -17.15 -4.20
N CYS A 90 7.39 -17.55 -5.02
CA CYS A 90 7.17 -18.22 -6.31
C CYS A 90 6.24 -17.42 -7.25
N ILE A 91 6.30 -16.08 -7.17
CA ILE A 91 5.54 -15.17 -8.03
C ILE A 91 6.49 -14.47 -9.00
N GLY A 92 6.04 -14.27 -10.24
CA GLY A 92 6.85 -13.62 -11.27
C GLY A 92 6.12 -13.51 -12.59
N ASP A 93 6.85 -13.19 -13.66
CA ASP A 93 6.30 -13.30 -15.00
C ASP A 93 6.50 -14.74 -15.52
N PRO A 94 5.42 -15.49 -15.80
CA PRO A 94 5.54 -16.87 -16.32
C PRO A 94 6.27 -16.96 -17.65
N THR A 95 6.39 -15.85 -18.40
CA THR A 95 7.19 -15.79 -19.62
C THR A 95 8.69 -15.71 -19.36
N ASP A 96 9.11 -15.19 -18.21
CA ASP A 96 10.51 -15.10 -17.80
C ASP A 96 10.93 -16.32 -16.97
N SER A 97 10.03 -16.86 -16.16
CA SER A 97 10.29 -18.00 -15.27
C SER A 97 9.11 -18.98 -15.30
N PRO A 98 9.21 -20.07 -16.08
CA PRO A 98 8.15 -21.06 -16.15
C PRO A 98 7.88 -21.70 -14.78
N GLY A 99 6.60 -21.85 -14.43
CA GLY A 99 6.18 -22.49 -13.16
C GLY A 99 5.98 -21.53 -11.99
N VAL A 100 6.21 -20.23 -12.17
CA VAL A 100 5.82 -19.19 -11.20
C VAL A 100 4.37 -18.78 -11.39
N GLU A 101 3.74 -18.32 -10.32
CA GLU A 101 2.42 -17.69 -10.38
C GLU A 101 2.54 -16.29 -11.00
N ASP A 102 1.54 -15.90 -11.82
CA ASP A 102 1.59 -14.65 -12.57
C ASP A 102 1.40 -13.43 -11.69
N ILE A 103 2.50 -12.72 -11.43
CA ILE A 103 2.54 -11.54 -10.56
C ILE A 103 1.58 -10.42 -10.98
N ARG A 104 1.15 -10.38 -12.26
CA ARG A 104 0.19 -9.38 -12.75
C ARG A 104 -1.21 -9.55 -12.15
N LYS A 105 -1.50 -10.69 -11.53
CA LYS A 105 -2.76 -10.97 -10.83
C LYS A 105 -2.73 -10.54 -9.37
N HIS A 106 -1.58 -10.10 -8.87
CA HIS A 106 -1.39 -9.78 -7.45
C HIS A 106 -1.11 -8.30 -7.24
N VAL A 107 -1.44 -7.86 -6.04
CA VAL A 107 -0.98 -6.59 -5.48
C VAL A 107 -0.05 -6.93 -4.32
N VAL A 108 1.15 -6.35 -4.31
CA VAL A 108 2.12 -6.60 -3.25
C VAL A 108 2.12 -5.40 -2.32
N LEU A 109 1.69 -5.62 -1.07
CA LEU A 109 1.69 -4.60 -0.03
C LEU A 109 3.01 -4.68 0.74
N VAL A 110 3.79 -3.60 0.70
CA VAL A 110 5.05 -3.52 1.43
C VAL A 110 4.89 -2.54 2.58
N HIS A 111 5.08 -3.03 3.80
CA HIS A 111 5.04 -2.21 5.00
C HIS A 111 6.46 -1.84 5.42
N GLY A 112 6.65 -0.63 5.94
CA GLY A 112 7.96 -0.23 6.45
C GLY A 112 7.99 1.21 6.91
N ASP A 113 9.21 1.68 7.19
CA ASP A 113 9.44 3.07 7.52
C ASP A 113 9.34 4.00 6.30
N LEU A 114 9.35 5.32 6.54
CA LEU A 114 9.33 6.31 5.46
C LEU A 114 10.51 6.14 4.49
N GLY A 115 11.67 5.69 4.99
CA GLY A 115 12.81 5.36 4.16
C GLY A 115 12.47 4.24 3.20
N THR A 116 11.87 3.15 3.67
CA THR A 116 11.37 2.05 2.82
C THR A 116 10.44 2.54 1.72
N GLY A 117 9.53 3.45 2.05
CA GLY A 117 8.66 4.09 1.06
C GLY A 117 9.43 4.84 -0.01
N GLU A 118 10.37 5.70 0.40
CA GLU A 118 11.25 6.45 -0.50
C GLU A 118 12.08 5.51 -1.39
N HIS A 119 12.63 4.44 -0.81
CA HIS A 119 13.40 3.43 -1.52
C HIS A 119 12.56 2.75 -2.62
N ILE A 120 11.32 2.38 -2.32
CA ILE A 120 10.40 1.76 -3.30
C ILE A 120 10.08 2.74 -4.43
N LEU A 121 9.81 4.01 -4.11
CA LEU A 121 9.54 5.03 -5.12
C LEU A 121 10.74 5.24 -6.05
N VAL A 122 11.94 5.38 -5.50
CA VAL A 122 13.19 5.50 -6.28
C VAL A 122 13.41 4.30 -7.19
N VAL A 123 13.14 3.08 -6.71
CA VAL A 123 13.23 1.87 -7.55
C VAL A 123 12.21 1.92 -8.69
N LYS A 124 10.94 2.21 -8.40
CA LYS A 124 9.89 2.32 -9.42
C LYS A 124 10.22 3.37 -10.49
N ASP A 125 10.71 4.53 -10.07
CA ASP A 125 11.13 5.60 -10.96
C ASP A 125 12.32 5.18 -11.83
N SER A 126 13.30 4.48 -11.25
CA SER A 126 14.45 3.98 -12.01
C SER A 126 14.10 2.90 -13.03
N CYS A 127 13.04 2.15 -12.77
CA CYS A 127 12.56 1.08 -13.64
C CYS A 127 11.49 1.55 -14.63
N VAL A 128 11.13 2.84 -14.68
CA VAL A 128 9.99 3.33 -15.49
C VAL A 128 10.06 2.98 -16.99
N ILE A 129 11.29 2.83 -17.51
CA ILE A 129 11.57 2.52 -18.93
C ILE A 129 11.42 1.04 -19.27
N GLU A 130 11.26 0.17 -18.26
CA GLU A 130 11.13 -1.27 -18.50
C GLU A 130 9.84 -1.60 -19.23
N SER A 131 9.92 -2.52 -20.19
CA SER A 131 8.80 -2.83 -21.08
C SER A 131 7.61 -3.49 -20.37
N LYS A 132 7.87 -4.25 -19.31
CA LYS A 132 6.86 -5.05 -18.62
C LYS A 132 6.45 -4.39 -17.29
N PRO A 133 5.15 -4.36 -16.95
CA PRO A 133 4.66 -3.87 -15.65
C PRO A 133 5.34 -4.51 -14.42
N CYS A 134 5.70 -5.80 -14.51
CA CYS A 134 6.39 -6.53 -13.44
C CYS A 134 7.80 -6.01 -13.19
N HIS A 135 8.56 -5.71 -14.24
CA HIS A 135 9.91 -5.16 -14.12
C HIS A 135 9.89 -3.69 -13.66
N ARG A 136 8.75 -3.00 -13.85
CA ARG A 136 8.49 -1.65 -13.32
C ARG A 136 8.00 -1.62 -11.87
N PHE A 137 7.83 -2.78 -11.23
CA PHE A 137 7.27 -2.90 -9.88
C PHE A 137 5.92 -2.18 -9.70
N GLN A 138 5.07 -2.16 -10.73
CA GLN A 138 3.80 -1.41 -10.69
C GLN A 138 2.80 -1.96 -9.67
N MET A 139 2.82 -3.27 -9.45
CA MET A 139 2.00 -3.97 -8.45
C MET A 139 2.42 -3.69 -7.01
N VAL A 140 3.62 -3.14 -6.78
CA VAL A 140 4.13 -2.87 -5.44
C VAL A 140 3.52 -1.57 -4.92
N VAL A 141 2.76 -1.69 -3.84
CA VAL A 141 2.13 -0.59 -3.12
C VAL A 141 2.77 -0.50 -1.75
N PHE A 142 3.49 0.61 -1.50
CA PHE A 142 3.99 0.91 -0.18
C PHE A 142 2.84 1.35 0.74
N VAL A 143 2.77 0.75 1.91
CA VAL A 143 1.83 1.09 2.98
C VAL A 143 2.65 1.53 4.18
N LEU A 144 2.38 2.73 4.70
CA LEU A 144 3.07 3.25 5.87
C LEU A 144 2.95 2.26 7.05
N GLY A 145 4.08 1.96 7.70
CA GLY A 145 4.04 1.19 8.93
C GLY A 145 3.23 1.90 10.02
N LEU A 146 2.54 1.13 10.86
CA LEU A 146 1.66 1.64 11.92
C LEU A 146 2.41 2.62 12.85
N PHE A 147 3.69 2.38 13.11
CA PHE A 147 4.53 3.29 13.89
C PHE A 147 4.63 4.69 13.30
N HIS A 148 4.95 4.84 12.01
CA HIS A 148 5.07 6.15 11.37
C HIS A 148 3.76 6.89 11.33
N LEU A 149 2.67 6.15 11.17
CA LEU A 149 1.37 6.72 11.23
C LEU A 149 1.02 7.24 12.63
N LEU A 150 1.28 6.46 13.69
CA LEU A 150 1.08 6.92 15.07
C LEU A 150 1.91 8.17 15.35
N MET A 151 3.15 8.21 14.84
CA MET A 151 4.00 9.40 14.92
C MET A 151 3.40 10.60 14.16
N ALA A 152 2.87 10.40 12.95
CA ALA A 152 2.23 11.46 12.17
C ALA A 152 0.92 11.95 12.82
N CYS A 153 0.12 11.05 13.39
CA CYS A 153 -1.09 11.39 14.14
C CYS A 153 -0.74 12.18 15.41
N ALA A 154 0.29 11.76 16.15
CA ALA A 154 0.77 12.48 17.31
C ALA A 154 1.26 13.89 16.96
N ASP A 155 2.02 14.03 15.87
CA ASP A 155 2.47 15.33 15.34
C ASP A 155 1.28 16.23 14.92
N ALA A 156 0.27 15.65 14.26
CA ALA A 156 -0.94 16.37 13.89
C ALA A 156 -1.74 16.85 15.12
N ILE A 157 -1.94 15.99 16.12
CA ILE A 157 -2.61 16.36 17.38
C ILE A 157 -1.82 17.45 18.10
N TRP A 158 -0.49 17.32 18.15
CA TRP A 158 0.39 18.32 18.73
C TRP A 158 0.18 19.68 18.06
N LYS A 159 0.30 19.76 16.73
CA LYS A 159 0.11 21.00 15.96
C LYS A 159 -1.30 21.57 16.06
N MET A 160 -2.34 20.72 16.13
CA MET A 160 -3.72 21.21 16.12
C MET A 160 -4.20 21.70 17.50
N TYR A 161 -3.77 21.05 18.58
CA TYR A 161 -4.42 21.22 19.89
C TYR A 161 -3.45 21.56 21.02
N ILE A 162 -2.15 21.37 20.83
CA ILE A 162 -1.16 21.53 21.91
C ILE A 162 -0.21 22.70 21.59
N GLU A 163 0.22 22.82 20.33
CA GLU A 163 1.08 23.91 19.88
C GLU A 163 0.31 25.24 19.94
N PRO A 164 0.83 26.24 20.69
CA PRO A 164 0.24 27.57 20.71
C PRO A 164 0.20 28.15 19.29
N GLN A 165 -0.97 28.65 18.87
CA GLN A 165 -1.14 29.23 17.53
C GLN A 165 -0.17 30.38 17.23
N GLU A 166 0.33 31.06 18.27
CA GLU A 166 1.36 32.10 18.21
C GLU A 166 2.71 31.62 17.63
N LEU A 167 2.93 30.31 17.55
CA LEU A 167 4.14 29.68 17.01
C LEU A 167 3.97 29.12 15.59
N HIS A 168 2.75 29.14 15.02
CA HIS A 168 2.47 28.60 13.68
C HIS A 168 2.99 29.49 12.53
N ASP A 169 3.30 30.76 12.80
CA ASP A 169 3.72 31.75 11.79
C ASP A 169 5.26 31.90 11.63
N ARG A 170 6.05 30.86 11.98
CA ARG A 170 7.53 30.89 11.85
C ARG A 170 8.07 30.01 10.74
#